data_AF-A0A2N0REB3-F1
#
_entry.id   AF-A0A2N0REB3-F1
#
_cell.length_a   1.000
_cell.length_b   1.000
_cell.length_c   1.000
_cell.angle_alpha   90.00
_cell.angle_beta   90.00
_cell.angle_gamma   90.00
#
_symmetry.space_group_name_H-M   'P 1'
#
loop_
_entity.id
_entity.type
_entity.pdbx_description
1 polymer ?
#
loop_
_entity_poly.entity_id
_entity_poly.type
_entity_poly.pdbx_seq_one_letter_code
_entity_poly.pdbx_strand_id
1 'polypeptide(L)'
;MHTSTIFDQTVRGTLARYDGTGLLAGIPSRNDIVAEFDNGMTTILQQSLSGKQPIHFMPTEVSDDIEGYSSYILRITGSLINGQKVVVNITGIRPFFDVEVPENHSPSSLKTTLARILSVTLKYTTKFGFEDIRAFPLQGYYTEKKAYIRIRTWNHFDRYNALKAVREVGIHTASDDPNCQYYYRKVAREERLPLSSWAVLSNYLYEFTPDGTYLFRLSVDNYNPI
;
A
#
# COMPACT_ATOMS: atom_id res chain seq x y z
N MET A 1 -47.14 11.96 -17.17
CA MET A 1 -46.88 12.99 -16.15
C MET A 1 -45.38 13.12 -16.01
N HIS A 2 -44.81 14.15 -16.61
CA HIS A 2 -43.38 14.43 -16.58
C HIS A 2 -43.16 15.46 -15.46
N THR A 3 -42.50 15.06 -14.38
CA THR A 3 -42.15 16.00 -13.30
C THR A 3 -40.95 16.79 -13.79
N SER A 4 -41.15 18.06 -14.14
CA SER A 4 -40.06 18.99 -14.44
C SER A 4 -39.40 19.40 -13.15
N THR A 5 -38.16 18.97 -12.93
CA THR A 5 -37.28 19.53 -11.90
C THR A 5 -36.75 20.87 -12.41
N ILE A 6 -37.42 21.96 -12.06
CA ILE A 6 -36.91 23.31 -12.28
C ILE A 6 -35.80 23.53 -11.25
N PHE A 7 -34.53 23.49 -11.68
CA PHE A 7 -33.44 24.08 -10.92
C PHE A 7 -33.49 25.60 -11.15
N ASP A 8 -34.14 26.31 -10.22
CA ASP A 8 -34.08 27.77 -10.14
C ASP A 8 -32.67 28.16 -9.68
N GLN A 9 -31.77 28.44 -10.63
CA GLN A 9 -30.42 28.93 -10.35
C GLN A 9 -30.45 30.44 -10.09
N THR A 10 -31.09 30.84 -8.99
CA THR A 10 -30.95 32.19 -8.45
C THR A 10 -30.60 32.15 -6.96
N VAL A 11 -29.63 31.32 -6.58
CA VAL A 11 -29.04 31.36 -5.24
C VAL A 11 -27.95 32.43 -5.24
N ARG A 12 -28.23 33.59 -4.61
CA ARG A 12 -27.18 34.50 -4.14
C ARG A 12 -26.42 33.82 -3.00
N GLY A 13 -25.55 32.88 -3.35
CA GLY A 13 -24.73 32.14 -2.40
C GLY A 13 -23.55 32.99 -1.96
N THR A 14 -23.38 33.18 -0.65
CA THR A 14 -22.13 33.68 -0.09
C THR A 14 -21.04 32.66 -0.38
N LEU A 15 -19.94 33.07 -1.02
CA LEU A 15 -18.79 32.21 -1.27
C LEU A 15 -18.17 31.81 0.07
N ALA A 16 -18.45 30.59 0.55
CA ALA A 16 -17.80 30.02 1.72
C ALA A 16 -16.51 29.34 1.29
N ARG A 17 -15.36 29.86 1.74
CA ARG A 17 -14.06 29.20 1.57
C ARG A 17 -13.87 28.19 2.69
N TYR A 18 -13.81 26.92 2.33
CA TYR A 18 -13.46 25.85 3.26
C TYR A 18 -11.96 25.85 3.52
N ASP A 19 -11.55 26.00 4.78
CA ASP A 19 -10.14 26.00 5.20
C ASP A 19 -9.64 24.63 5.68
N GLY A 20 -10.51 23.60 5.65
CA GLY A 20 -10.18 22.25 6.06
C GLY A 20 -10.31 21.97 7.55
N THR A 21 -10.75 22.92 8.39
CA THR A 21 -10.64 22.79 9.86
C THR A 21 -11.95 22.88 10.66
N GLY A 22 -13.07 23.27 10.04
CA GLY A 22 -14.35 23.43 10.75
C GLY A 22 -15.57 22.91 9.97
N LEU A 23 -16.66 22.59 10.69
CA LEU A 23 -17.96 22.36 10.07
C LEU A 23 -18.49 23.66 9.47
N LEU A 24 -18.92 23.62 8.21
CA LEU A 24 -19.59 24.75 7.59
C LEU A 24 -21.07 24.74 7.98
N ALA A 25 -21.55 25.81 8.60
CA ALA A 25 -22.94 25.92 9.00
C ALA A 25 -23.87 25.69 7.79
N GLY A 26 -24.81 24.76 7.93
CA GLY A 26 -25.75 24.36 6.87
C GLY A 26 -25.22 23.32 5.88
N ILE A 27 -23.96 22.86 6.01
CA ILE A 27 -23.43 21.74 5.23
C ILE A 27 -23.37 20.50 6.13
N PRO A 28 -24.06 19.41 5.78
CA PRO A 28 -24.01 18.19 6.56
C PRO A 28 -22.60 17.60 6.56
N SER A 29 -22.18 17.06 7.70
CA SER A 29 -20.95 16.29 7.78
C SER A 29 -21.09 14.97 7.01
N ARG A 30 -19.96 14.32 6.70
CA ARG A 30 -20.00 12.96 6.14
C ARG A 30 -20.79 11.99 7.03
N ASN A 31 -20.68 12.13 8.35
CA ASN A 31 -21.40 11.29 9.29
C ASN A 31 -22.91 11.55 9.25
N ASP A 32 -23.32 12.80 9.06
CA ASP A 32 -24.75 13.14 8.90
C ASP A 32 -25.31 12.51 7.62
N ILE A 33 -24.56 12.60 6.51
CA ILE A 33 -24.94 11.98 5.23
C ILE A 33 -25.02 10.46 5.37
N VAL A 34 -24.01 9.83 6.00
CA VAL A 34 -24.01 8.38 6.23
C VAL A 34 -25.21 7.98 7.09
N ALA A 35 -25.54 8.74 8.15
CA ALA A 35 -26.68 8.44 9.01
C ALA A 35 -28.03 8.58 8.28
N GLU A 36 -28.18 9.59 7.41
CA GLU A 36 -29.40 9.82 6.62
C GLU A 36 -29.61 8.71 5.59
N PHE A 37 -28.55 8.28 4.90
CA PHE A 37 -28.61 7.32 3.79
C PHE A 37 -28.13 5.92 4.16
N ASP A 38 -28.05 5.58 5.46
CA ASP A 38 -27.47 4.32 5.92
C ASP A 38 -28.19 3.09 5.33
N ASN A 39 -29.51 3.16 5.15
CA ASN A 39 -30.34 2.05 4.64
C ASN A 39 -30.10 0.71 5.37
N GLY A 40 -29.67 0.71 6.64
CA GLY A 40 -29.35 -0.48 7.44
C GLY A 40 -27.94 -1.03 7.21
N MET A 41 -27.12 -0.38 6.38
CA MET A 41 -25.76 -0.82 6.05
C MET A 41 -24.83 -0.76 7.27
N THR A 42 -25.03 0.17 8.20
CA THR A 42 -24.25 0.21 9.44
C THR A 42 -24.55 -1.02 10.31
N THR A 43 -25.80 -1.47 10.39
CA THR A 43 -26.13 -2.70 11.13
C THR A 43 -25.45 -3.92 10.53
N ILE A 44 -25.44 -4.04 9.19
CA ILE A 44 -24.75 -5.13 8.47
C ILE A 44 -23.24 -5.06 8.72
N LEU A 45 -22.65 -3.87 8.68
CA LEU A 45 -21.23 -3.68 9.00
C LEU A 45 -20.92 -4.10 10.45
N GLN A 46 -21.72 -3.67 11.43
CA GLN A 46 -21.49 -4.04 12.84
C GLN A 46 -21.63 -5.55 13.08
N GLN A 47 -22.60 -6.21 12.42
CA GLN A 47 -22.70 -7.67 12.47
C GLN A 47 -21.47 -8.34 11.87
N SER A 48 -20.99 -7.85 10.73
CA SER A 48 -19.78 -8.36 10.07
C SER A 48 -18.54 -8.19 10.97
N LEU A 49 -18.39 -7.02 11.59
CA LEU A 49 -17.32 -6.73 12.55
C LEU A 49 -17.37 -7.65 13.77
N SER A 50 -18.55 -7.80 14.38
CA SER A 50 -18.76 -8.66 15.55
C SER A 50 -18.47 -10.14 15.24
N GLY A 51 -18.90 -10.60 14.07
CA GLY A 51 -18.66 -11.96 13.58
C GLY A 51 -17.29 -12.18 12.94
N LYS A 52 -16.41 -11.16 12.90
CA LYS A 52 -15.13 -11.15 12.17
C LYS A 52 -15.25 -11.66 10.73
N GLN A 53 -16.36 -11.34 10.08
CA GLN A 53 -16.63 -11.70 8.70
C GLN A 53 -15.82 -10.81 7.75
N PRO A 54 -15.53 -11.27 6.52
CA PRO A 54 -14.93 -10.42 5.52
C PRO A 54 -15.78 -9.17 5.24
N ILE A 55 -15.14 -8.03 5.05
CA ILE A 55 -15.82 -6.74 4.77
C ILE A 55 -15.39 -6.16 3.43
N HIS A 56 -16.33 -5.50 2.77
CA HIS A 56 -16.08 -4.80 1.52
C HIS A 56 -15.55 -3.39 1.75
N PHE A 57 -14.54 -3.03 0.96
CA PHE A 57 -13.81 -1.78 1.06
C PHE A 57 -13.49 -1.23 -0.33
N MET A 58 -13.70 0.06 -0.54
CA MET A 58 -13.28 0.76 -1.75
C MET A 58 -12.07 1.66 -1.45
N PRO A 59 -10.87 1.35 -1.98
CA PRO A 59 -9.69 2.20 -1.86
C PRO A 59 -9.84 3.49 -2.67
N THR A 60 -9.34 4.60 -2.12
CA THR A 60 -9.33 5.92 -2.80
C THR A 60 -7.97 6.61 -2.76
N GLU A 61 -7.16 6.33 -1.74
CA GLU A 61 -5.84 6.93 -1.57
C GLU A 61 -4.87 5.88 -1.01
N VAL A 62 -3.60 5.96 -1.43
CA VAL A 62 -2.56 4.99 -1.07
C VAL A 62 -1.28 5.73 -0.73
N SER A 63 -0.63 5.32 0.35
CA SER A 63 0.67 5.85 0.79
C SER A 63 1.55 4.75 1.36
N ASP A 64 2.87 4.94 1.23
CA ASP A 64 3.88 4.15 1.93
C ASP A 64 4.03 4.66 3.37
N ASP A 65 4.14 3.75 4.33
CA ASP A 65 4.38 4.08 5.74
C ASP A 65 5.33 3.05 6.39
N ILE A 66 5.76 3.31 7.62
CA ILE A 66 6.63 2.42 8.39
C ILE A 66 6.07 2.24 9.78
N GLU A 67 5.99 0.98 10.22
CA GLU A 67 5.75 0.67 11.61
C GLU A 67 7.00 0.92 12.44
N GLY A 68 6.97 2.00 13.21
CA GLY A 68 8.12 2.44 13.99
C GLY A 68 9.32 2.71 13.08
N TYR A 69 10.36 1.89 13.18
CA TYR A 69 11.58 2.01 12.38
C TYR A 69 11.92 0.75 11.58
N SER A 70 11.04 -0.25 11.55
CA SER A 70 11.38 -1.58 11.04
C SER A 70 10.59 -1.92 9.79
N SER A 71 9.27 -2.07 9.89
CA SER A 71 8.50 -2.80 8.89
C SER A 71 7.70 -1.87 7.97
N TYR A 72 7.74 -2.16 6.69
CA TYR A 72 6.91 -1.48 5.70
C TYR A 72 5.42 -1.70 5.96
N ILE A 73 4.64 -0.62 5.84
CA ILE A 73 3.18 -0.63 5.81
C ILE A 73 2.74 -0.03 4.48
N LEU A 74 1.82 -0.72 3.80
CA LEU A 74 1.02 -0.10 2.74
C LEU A 74 -0.26 0.44 3.38
N ARG A 75 -0.35 1.77 3.49
CA ARG A 75 -1.51 2.45 4.08
C ARG A 75 -2.47 2.85 2.98
N ILE A 76 -3.72 2.39 3.07
CA ILE A 76 -4.78 2.67 2.10
C ILE A 76 -5.93 3.35 2.82
N THR A 77 -6.39 4.49 2.31
CA THR A 77 -7.60 5.16 2.79
C THR A 77 -8.73 4.93 1.78
N GLY A 78 -9.96 4.83 2.27
CA GLY A 78 -11.12 4.68 1.41
C GLY A 78 -12.44 4.70 2.16
N SER A 79 -13.43 3.96 1.64
CA SER A 79 -14.77 3.88 2.22
C SER A 79 -15.22 2.43 2.43
N LEU A 80 -15.92 2.21 3.55
CA LEU A 80 -16.66 0.97 3.81
C LEU A 80 -17.99 0.99 3.06
N ILE A 81 -18.70 -0.15 3.12
CA ILE A 81 -19.98 -0.34 2.42
C ILE A 81 -21.09 0.62 2.89
N ASN A 82 -21.01 1.13 4.12
CA ASN A 82 -21.92 2.16 4.65
C ASN A 82 -21.43 3.59 4.37
N GLY A 83 -20.37 3.77 3.57
CA GLY A 83 -19.84 5.08 3.22
C GLY A 83 -18.94 5.73 4.28
N GLN A 84 -18.70 5.11 5.43
CA GLN A 84 -17.76 5.65 6.44
C GLN A 84 -16.31 5.66 5.94
N LYS A 85 -15.53 6.65 6.38
CA LYS A 85 -14.09 6.72 6.11
C LYS A 85 -13.37 5.61 6.86
N VAL A 86 -12.40 5.00 6.22
CA VAL A 86 -11.58 3.96 6.82
C VAL A 86 -10.14 4.07 6.35
N VAL A 87 -9.22 3.73 7.26
CA VAL A 87 -7.80 3.57 6.99
C VAL A 87 -7.45 2.10 7.16
N VAL A 88 -6.70 1.53 6.22
CA VAL A 88 -6.34 0.13 6.14
C VAL A 88 -4.82 0.03 6.06
N ASN A 89 -4.20 -0.53 7.10
CA ASN A 89 -2.76 -0.78 7.17
C ASN A 89 -2.47 -2.23 6.78
N ILE A 90 -1.91 -2.43 5.58
CA ILE A 90 -1.50 -3.73 5.08
C ILE A 90 -0.04 -3.98 5.48
N THR A 91 0.19 -5.12 6.12
CA THR A 91 1.49 -5.54 6.68
C THR A 91 1.97 -6.85 6.04
N GLY A 92 3.14 -7.36 6.44
CA GLY A 92 3.70 -8.60 5.90
C GLY A 92 4.47 -8.45 4.58
N ILE A 93 4.54 -7.24 4.03
CA ILE A 93 5.23 -6.93 2.77
C ILE A 93 6.71 -6.67 3.07
N ARG A 94 7.60 -7.36 2.35
CA ARG A 94 9.05 -7.12 2.42
C ARG A 94 9.54 -6.45 1.13
N PRO A 95 9.85 -5.14 1.17
CA PRO A 95 10.44 -4.44 0.04
C PRO A 95 11.67 -5.17 -0.49
N PHE A 96 11.81 -5.19 -1.81
CA PHE A 96 12.90 -5.88 -2.47
C PHE A 96 13.36 -5.18 -3.74
N PHE A 97 14.54 -5.57 -4.21
CA PHE A 97 15.07 -5.37 -5.56
C PHE A 97 15.94 -6.58 -5.93
N ASP A 98 16.23 -6.74 -7.22
CA ASP A 98 16.97 -7.89 -7.72
C ASP A 98 18.35 -7.45 -8.25
N VAL A 99 19.33 -8.35 -8.18
CA VAL A 99 20.69 -8.15 -8.70
C VAL A 99 20.98 -9.25 -9.71
N GLU A 100 21.44 -8.88 -10.90
CA GLU A 100 21.83 -9.87 -11.92
C GLU A 100 23.09 -10.61 -11.47
N VAL A 101 23.09 -11.93 -11.57
CA VAL A 101 24.30 -12.74 -11.34
C VAL A 101 25.10 -12.75 -12.64
N PRO A 102 26.33 -12.18 -12.68
CA PRO A 102 27.15 -12.24 -13.88
C PRO A 102 27.52 -13.68 -14.23
N GLU A 103 27.58 -14.01 -15.52
CA GLU A 103 27.86 -15.37 -16.01
C GLU A 103 29.18 -15.95 -15.45
N ASN A 104 30.17 -15.09 -15.20
CA ASN A 104 31.48 -15.47 -14.69
C ASN A 104 31.57 -15.53 -13.15
N HIS A 105 30.48 -15.33 -12.43
CA HIS A 105 30.47 -15.26 -10.96
C HIS A 105 29.58 -16.36 -10.37
N SER A 106 30.01 -16.93 -9.24
CA SER A 106 29.13 -17.81 -8.48
C SER A 106 28.10 -16.98 -7.69
N PRO A 107 26.85 -17.46 -7.56
CA PRO A 107 25.86 -16.79 -6.71
C PRO A 107 26.36 -16.59 -5.26
N SER A 108 27.13 -17.54 -4.73
CA SER A 108 27.68 -17.47 -3.37
C SER A 108 28.74 -16.39 -3.19
N SER A 109 29.64 -16.21 -4.17
CA SER A 109 30.64 -15.14 -4.11
C SER A 109 29.97 -13.78 -4.21
N LEU A 110 28.96 -13.64 -5.07
CA LEU A 110 28.20 -12.39 -5.21
C LEU A 110 27.41 -12.07 -3.93
N LYS A 111 26.74 -13.04 -3.30
CA LYS A 111 26.08 -12.86 -1.99
C LYS A 111 27.05 -12.39 -0.91
N THR A 112 28.27 -12.90 -0.89
CA THR A 112 29.30 -12.48 0.09
C THR A 112 29.69 -11.02 -0.12
N THR A 113 29.90 -10.61 -1.37
CA THR A 113 30.16 -9.20 -1.73
C THR A 113 28.99 -8.29 -1.37
N LEU A 114 27.76 -8.69 -1.72
CA LEU A 114 26.54 -7.96 -1.38
C LEU A 114 26.36 -7.83 0.14
N ALA A 115 26.55 -8.92 0.89
CA ALA A 115 26.45 -8.92 2.34
C ALA A 115 27.40 -7.90 2.97
N ARG A 116 28.65 -7.80 2.48
CA ARG A 116 29.62 -6.82 2.96
C ARG A 116 29.17 -5.38 2.70
N ILE A 117 28.71 -5.09 1.48
CA ILE A 117 28.20 -3.75 1.11
C ILE A 117 27.01 -3.38 1.99
N LEU A 118 26.00 -4.26 2.03
CA LEU A 118 24.75 -4.01 2.74
C LEU A 118 24.94 -3.90 4.26
N SER A 119 25.87 -4.65 4.84
CA SER A 119 26.17 -4.55 6.28
C SER A 119 26.77 -3.19 6.64
N VAL A 120 27.63 -2.64 5.79
CA VAL A 120 28.20 -1.29 5.98
C VAL A 120 27.10 -0.23 5.82
N THR A 121 26.25 -0.35 4.80
CA THR A 121 25.21 0.64 4.50
C THR A 121 24.07 0.63 5.54
N LEU A 122 23.58 -0.54 5.92
CA LEU A 122 22.39 -0.68 6.76
C LEU A 122 22.71 -0.83 8.26
N LYS A 123 23.98 -0.97 8.62
CA LYS A 123 24.52 -1.10 10.00
C LYS A 123 24.08 -2.33 10.79
N TYR A 124 23.10 -3.09 10.29
CA TYR A 124 22.59 -4.32 10.92
C TYR A 124 22.39 -5.40 9.87
N THR A 125 23.00 -6.57 10.07
CA THR A 125 22.89 -7.72 9.15
C THR A 125 21.48 -8.30 9.10
N THR A 126 20.70 -8.13 10.16
CA THR A 126 19.31 -8.56 10.22
C THR A 126 18.40 -7.76 9.30
N LYS A 127 18.86 -6.63 8.74
CA LYS A 127 18.01 -5.74 7.95
C LYS A 127 17.71 -6.21 6.53
N PHE A 128 18.41 -7.25 6.06
CA PHE A 128 18.26 -7.75 4.72
C PHE A 128 18.33 -9.28 4.65
N GLY A 129 17.80 -9.83 3.57
CA GLY A 129 17.88 -11.25 3.25
C GLY A 129 18.08 -11.47 1.75
N PHE A 130 18.64 -12.62 1.40
CA PHE A 130 18.88 -13.03 0.02
C PHE A 130 17.97 -14.19 -0.38
N GLU A 131 17.46 -14.13 -1.61
CA GLU A 131 16.67 -15.20 -2.23
C GLU A 131 17.20 -15.41 -3.65
N ASP A 132 17.47 -16.66 -4.04
CA ASP A 132 17.90 -16.97 -5.40
C ASP A 132 16.67 -17.13 -6.30
N ILE A 133 16.62 -16.37 -7.39
CA ILE A 133 15.51 -16.42 -8.34
C ILE A 133 16.02 -16.59 -9.77
N ARG A 134 15.14 -17.05 -10.66
CA ARG A 134 15.37 -17.04 -12.11
C ARG A 134 14.26 -16.29 -12.80
N ALA A 135 14.63 -15.30 -13.62
CA ALA A 135 13.69 -14.44 -14.33
C ALA A 135 14.19 -14.11 -15.74
N PHE A 136 13.29 -13.67 -16.60
CA PHE A 136 13.67 -13.12 -17.90
C PHE A 136 14.16 -11.67 -17.71
N PRO A 137 15.31 -11.29 -18.28
CA PRO A 137 15.75 -9.90 -18.29
C PRO A 137 14.72 -9.02 -19.00
N LEU A 138 14.52 -7.79 -18.49
CA LEU A 138 13.63 -6.83 -19.15
C LEU A 138 14.20 -6.30 -20.47
N GLN A 139 15.52 -6.22 -20.58
CA GLN A 139 16.21 -5.68 -21.74
C GLN A 139 16.79 -6.80 -22.60
N GLY A 140 16.35 -6.88 -23.86
CA GLY A 140 16.79 -7.91 -24.81
C GLY A 140 15.84 -9.09 -24.88
N TYR A 141 15.96 -9.88 -25.95
CA TYR A 141 15.21 -11.10 -26.13
C TYR A 141 16.03 -12.29 -25.65
N TYR A 142 15.52 -13.01 -24.66
CA TYR A 142 16.15 -14.22 -24.12
C TYR A 142 15.15 -15.37 -24.13
N THR A 143 15.59 -16.52 -24.62
CA THR A 143 14.82 -17.77 -24.59
C THR A 143 14.92 -18.46 -23.23
N GLU A 144 15.94 -18.13 -22.43
CA GLU A 144 16.19 -18.72 -21.12
C GLU A 144 16.16 -17.67 -19.99
N LYS A 145 15.80 -18.12 -18.80
CA LYS A 145 15.81 -17.28 -17.59
C LYS A 145 17.23 -17.15 -17.04
N LYS A 146 17.65 -15.91 -16.77
CA LYS A 146 18.90 -15.61 -16.06
C LYS A 146 18.74 -15.76 -14.55
N ALA A 147 19.86 -15.96 -13.87
CA ALA A 147 19.92 -16.01 -12.41
C ALA A 147 20.01 -14.59 -11.82
N TYR A 148 19.24 -14.37 -10.77
CA TYR A 148 19.25 -13.14 -10.00
C TYR A 148 19.29 -13.46 -8.50
N ILE A 149 19.84 -12.53 -7.72
CA ILE A 149 19.74 -12.52 -6.27
C ILE A 149 18.74 -11.44 -5.89
N ARG A 150 17.62 -11.83 -5.31
CA ARG A 150 16.65 -10.92 -4.70
C ARG A 150 17.11 -10.51 -3.32
N ILE A 151 17.20 -9.21 -3.10
CA ILE A 151 17.53 -8.60 -1.82
C ILE A 151 16.24 -8.08 -1.20
N ARG A 152 15.80 -8.69 -0.10
CA ARG A 152 14.65 -8.22 0.69
C ARG A 152 15.14 -7.38 1.86
N THR A 153 14.42 -6.32 2.18
CA THR A 153 14.65 -5.46 3.36
C THR A 153 13.37 -5.34 4.18
N TRP A 154 13.46 -4.76 5.39
CA TRP A 154 12.26 -4.58 6.23
C TRP A 154 11.38 -3.42 5.80
N ASN A 155 11.98 -2.34 5.29
CA ASN A 155 11.26 -1.16 4.84
C ASN A 155 11.82 -0.59 3.53
N HIS A 156 11.07 0.34 2.94
CA HIS A 156 11.36 0.93 1.64
C HIS A 156 12.56 1.90 1.68
N PHE A 157 12.87 2.52 2.84
CA PHE A 157 14.08 3.34 3.00
C PHE A 157 15.35 2.50 3.03
N ASP A 158 15.37 1.41 3.81
CA ASP A 158 16.48 0.46 3.82
C ASP A 158 16.68 -0.13 2.42
N ARG A 159 15.59 -0.46 1.72
CA ARG A 159 15.61 -0.89 0.31
C ARG A 159 16.26 0.15 -0.61
N TYR A 160 15.92 1.43 -0.43
CA TYR A 160 16.46 2.52 -1.21
C TYR A 160 17.96 2.72 -0.98
N ASN A 161 18.39 2.76 0.29
CA ASN A 161 19.79 2.89 0.66
C ASN A 161 20.62 1.70 0.17
N ALA A 162 20.10 0.48 0.30
CA ALA A 162 20.71 -0.74 -0.23
C ALA A 162 20.88 -0.69 -1.75
N LEU A 163 19.81 -0.35 -2.48
CA LEU A 163 19.84 -0.22 -3.93
C LEU A 163 20.89 0.81 -4.39
N LYS A 164 20.92 1.97 -3.72
CA LYS A 164 21.89 3.03 -4.01
C LYS A 164 23.33 2.55 -3.83
N ALA A 165 23.65 1.92 -2.70
CA ALA A 165 24.98 1.42 -2.42
C ALA A 165 25.44 0.32 -3.40
N VAL A 166 24.54 -0.57 -3.80
CA VAL A 166 24.84 -1.61 -4.81
C VAL A 166 25.12 -0.99 -6.18
N ARG A 167 24.37 0.03 -6.59
CA ARG A 167 24.60 0.73 -7.85
C ARG A 167 25.90 1.54 -7.84
N GLU A 168 26.26 2.16 -6.71
CA GLU A 168 27.50 2.94 -6.57
C GLU A 168 28.76 2.10 -6.81
N VAL A 169 28.73 0.79 -6.52
CA VAL A 169 29.85 -0.13 -6.80
C VAL A 169 29.79 -0.76 -8.20
N GLY A 170 28.87 -0.32 -9.06
CA GLY A 170 28.75 -0.76 -10.45
C GLY A 170 28.10 -2.14 -10.64
N ILE A 171 27.40 -2.68 -9.64
CA ILE A 171 26.69 -3.95 -9.76
C ILE A 171 25.35 -3.72 -10.48
N HIS A 172 25.04 -4.56 -11.48
CA HIS A 172 23.80 -4.49 -12.25
C HIS A 172 22.58 -4.93 -11.43
N THR A 173 21.60 -4.03 -11.32
CA THR A 173 20.34 -4.24 -10.60
C THR A 173 19.17 -4.39 -11.57
N ALA A 174 18.11 -5.06 -11.11
CA ALA A 174 16.90 -5.34 -11.86
C ALA A 174 15.67 -5.27 -10.93
N SER A 175 14.48 -5.19 -11.54
CA SER A 175 13.21 -5.01 -10.82
C SER A 175 13.29 -3.86 -9.80
N ASP A 176 14.10 -2.84 -10.05
CA ASP A 176 14.37 -1.77 -9.11
C ASP A 176 13.45 -0.57 -9.34
N ASP A 177 13.23 0.19 -8.28
CA ASP A 177 12.51 1.46 -8.34
C ASP A 177 13.40 2.46 -7.60
N PRO A 178 14.07 3.42 -8.26
CA PRO A 178 14.95 4.34 -7.56
C PRO A 178 14.19 5.27 -6.60
N ASN A 179 12.86 5.30 -6.65
CA ASN A 179 12.05 6.10 -5.74
C ASN A 179 11.83 5.40 -4.40
N CYS A 180 11.96 6.15 -3.31
CA CYS A 180 11.57 5.72 -1.97
C CYS A 180 10.15 6.18 -1.57
N GLN A 181 9.60 7.23 -2.20
CA GLN A 181 8.34 7.87 -1.81
C GLN A 181 7.08 7.21 -2.38
N TYR A 182 7.21 6.47 -3.48
CA TYR A 182 6.07 5.88 -4.20
C TYR A 182 6.28 4.37 -4.46
N TYR A 183 6.85 3.69 -3.48
CA TYR A 183 7.16 2.26 -3.56
C TYR A 183 5.90 1.39 -3.64
N TYR A 184 4.76 1.88 -3.15
CA TYR A 184 3.48 1.18 -3.19
C TYR A 184 3.10 0.69 -4.59
N ARG A 185 3.55 1.37 -5.66
CA ARG A 185 3.26 0.97 -7.04
C ARG A 185 3.89 -0.37 -7.38
N LYS A 186 5.13 -0.58 -6.93
CA LYS A 186 5.80 -1.87 -7.07
C LYS A 186 5.06 -2.92 -6.23
N VAL A 187 4.77 -2.61 -4.97
CA VAL A 187 4.06 -3.52 -4.07
C VAL A 187 2.74 -3.98 -4.69
N ALA A 188 1.90 -3.05 -5.15
CA ALA A 188 0.61 -3.39 -5.75
C ALA A 188 0.74 -4.24 -7.02
N ARG A 189 1.79 -4.02 -7.83
CA ARG A 189 2.05 -4.86 -9.01
C ARG A 189 2.48 -6.27 -8.62
N GLU A 190 3.45 -6.39 -7.71
CA GLU A 190 4.04 -7.68 -7.33
C GLU A 190 3.04 -8.54 -6.55
N GLU A 191 2.28 -7.92 -5.64
CA GLU A 191 1.28 -8.57 -4.78
C GLU A 191 -0.12 -8.59 -5.42
N ARG A 192 -0.29 -8.00 -6.62
CA ARG A 192 -1.56 -7.91 -7.37
C ARG A 192 -2.72 -7.28 -6.59
N LEU A 193 -2.42 -6.24 -5.81
CA LEU A 193 -3.39 -5.62 -4.92
C LEU A 193 -4.35 -4.68 -5.69
N PRO A 194 -5.67 -4.78 -5.48
CA PRO A 194 -6.63 -3.84 -6.05
C PRO A 194 -6.50 -2.45 -5.39
N LEU A 195 -5.95 -1.45 -6.08
CA LEU A 195 -5.83 -0.08 -5.54
C LEU A 195 -6.98 0.86 -5.96
N SER A 196 -7.82 0.45 -6.91
CA SER A 196 -8.87 1.29 -7.50
C SER A 196 -10.16 0.52 -7.81
N SER A 197 -10.36 -0.63 -7.16
CA SER A 197 -11.56 -1.45 -7.28
C SER A 197 -11.95 -1.93 -5.89
N TRP A 198 -13.20 -2.38 -5.76
CA TRP A 198 -13.64 -2.99 -4.51
C TRP A 198 -12.71 -4.16 -4.11
N ALA A 199 -12.41 -4.21 -2.83
CA ALA A 199 -11.58 -5.21 -2.19
C ALA A 199 -12.32 -5.82 -1.00
N VAL A 200 -11.91 -7.03 -0.63
CA VAL A 200 -12.36 -7.75 0.54
C VAL A 200 -11.25 -7.74 1.58
N LEU A 201 -11.57 -7.29 2.79
CA LEU A 201 -10.69 -7.36 3.95
C LEU A 201 -11.12 -8.56 4.80
N SER A 202 -10.19 -9.48 5.07
CA SER A 202 -10.41 -10.63 5.96
C SER A 202 -9.38 -10.67 7.09
N ASN A 203 -9.61 -11.51 8.11
CA ASN A 203 -8.66 -11.77 9.21
C ASN A 203 -7.99 -10.50 9.79
N TYR A 204 -8.76 -9.42 9.87
CA TYR A 204 -8.26 -8.12 10.25
C TYR A 204 -8.33 -7.93 11.77
N LEU A 205 -7.47 -7.06 12.27
CA LEU A 205 -7.65 -6.35 13.52
C LEU A 205 -8.23 -4.97 13.19
N TYR A 206 -9.05 -4.42 14.08
CA TYR A 206 -9.55 -3.06 13.90
C TYR A 206 -9.66 -2.33 15.22
N GLU A 207 -9.52 -1.01 15.14
CA GLU A 207 -9.85 -0.07 16.20
C GLU A 207 -10.70 1.06 15.63
N PHE A 208 -11.50 1.69 16.50
CA PHE A 208 -12.30 2.85 16.16
C PHE A 208 -11.67 4.06 16.83
N THR A 209 -11.21 5.01 16.02
CA THR A 209 -10.47 6.17 16.51
C THR A 209 -11.44 7.25 17.04
N PRO A 210 -10.99 8.15 17.95
CA PRO A 210 -11.84 9.19 18.51
C PRO A 210 -12.42 10.17 17.47
N ASP A 211 -11.77 10.34 16.31
CA ASP A 211 -12.25 11.14 15.18
C ASP A 211 -13.33 10.41 14.34
N GLY A 212 -13.74 9.21 14.75
CA GLY A 212 -14.81 8.45 14.11
C GLY A 212 -14.36 7.66 12.87
N THR A 213 -13.06 7.39 12.75
CA THR A 213 -12.48 6.64 11.64
C THR A 213 -12.20 5.19 12.07
N TYR A 214 -12.50 4.23 11.21
CA TYR A 214 -12.01 2.87 11.43
C TYR A 214 -10.56 2.75 10.99
N LEU A 215 -9.70 2.17 11.84
CA LEU A 215 -8.36 1.75 11.47
C LEU A 215 -8.31 0.22 11.45
N PHE A 216 -8.16 -0.36 10.26
CA PHE A 216 -7.95 -1.78 10.07
C PHE A 216 -6.47 -2.09 9.90
N ARG A 217 -6.10 -3.28 10.34
CA ARG A 217 -4.76 -3.83 10.18
C ARG A 217 -4.84 -5.30 9.78
N LEU A 218 -4.13 -5.67 8.73
CA LEU A 218 -4.14 -7.03 8.18
C LEU A 218 -2.82 -7.38 7.47
N SER A 219 -2.57 -8.67 7.24
CA SER A 219 -1.51 -9.14 6.33
C SER A 219 -1.92 -8.92 4.87
N VAL A 220 -0.95 -8.76 3.98
CA VAL A 220 -1.14 -8.64 2.52
C VAL A 220 -2.01 -9.76 1.94
N ASP A 221 -1.86 -11.00 2.43
CA ASP A 221 -2.63 -12.16 1.96
C ASP A 221 -4.14 -12.05 2.25
N ASN A 222 -4.54 -11.14 3.14
CA ASN A 222 -5.92 -10.93 3.55
C ASN A 222 -6.59 -9.72 2.86
N TYR A 223 -5.89 -9.09 1.92
CA TYR A 223 -6.39 -8.00 1.09
C TYR A 223 -6.60 -8.49 -0.34
N ASN A 224 -7.83 -8.83 -0.70
CA ASN A 224 -8.12 -9.55 -1.94
C ASN A 224 -9.09 -8.78 -2.85
N PRO A 225 -9.00 -8.93 -4.18
CA PRO A 225 -10.05 -8.48 -5.08
C PRO A 225 -11.35 -9.26 -4.83
N ILE A 226 -12.48 -8.66 -5.21
CA ILE A 226 -13.78 -9.36 -5.31
C ILE A 226 -13.76 -10.31 -6.52
#